data_AF-A0A9X0BTM1-F1
#
_entry.id   AF-A0A9X0BTM1-F1
#
_cell.length_a   1.000
_cell.length_b   1.000
_cell.length_c   1.000
_cell.angle_alpha   90.00
_cell.angle_beta   90.00
_cell.angle_gamma   90.00
#
_symmetry.space_group_name_H-M   'P 1'
#
loop_
_entity.id
_entity.type
_entity.pdbx_description
1 polymer ?
#
loop_
_entity_poly.entity_id
_entity_poly.type
_entity_poly.pdbx_seq_one_letter_code
_entity_poly.pdbx_strand_id
1 'polypeptide(L)'
;MRLNQLSGNCTLESPATGQLKWRPDMFTGRNMQLQDATGRKLAKLRPGKSGEKLLEILVSHDSPFFEMVLLSGWTARAINKSVTEATGEILSSVIGA
;
A
#
# COMPACT_ATOMS: atom_id res chain seq x y z
N MET A 1 16.21 21.72 5.48
CA MET A 1 15.80 20.87 4.33
C MET A 1 14.35 20.47 4.52
N ARG A 2 13.44 20.85 3.60
CA ARG A 2 12.05 20.38 3.64
C ARG A 2 12.02 18.94 3.13
N LEU A 3 11.97 17.97 4.04
CA LEU A 3 11.70 16.58 3.69
C LEU A 3 10.24 16.45 3.26
N ASN A 4 10.01 16.49 1.95
CA ASN A 4 8.78 15.97 1.36
C ASN A 4 8.98 14.46 1.16
N GLN A 5 8.97 13.68 2.24
CA GLN A 5 9.14 12.22 2.18
C GLN A 5 8.23 11.52 3.16
N LEU A 6 6.96 11.33 2.81
CA LEU A 6 6.11 10.26 3.35
C LEU A 6 5.01 9.91 2.32
N SER A 7 5.37 9.26 1.22
CA SER A 7 4.39 8.58 0.37
C SER A 7 4.89 7.19 0.05
N GLY A 8 4.51 6.19 0.86
CA GLY A 8 4.75 4.78 0.60
C GLY A 8 3.95 4.32 -0.61
N ASN A 9 4.43 4.75 -1.77
CA ASN A 9 3.91 4.52 -3.09
C ASN A 9 4.70 3.34 -3.67
N CYS A 10 4.24 2.11 -3.43
CA CYS A 10 4.82 0.95 -4.09
C CYS A 10 4.26 0.88 -5.51
N THR A 11 5.15 1.07 -6.48
CA THR A 11 4.85 0.98 -7.91
C THR A 11 5.38 -0.35 -8.43
N LEU A 12 4.55 -1.07 -9.19
CA LEU A 12 4.93 -2.28 -9.92
C LEU A 12 4.80 -1.96 -11.39
N GLU A 13 5.73 -2.47 -12.18
CA GLU A 13 5.69 -2.34 -13.63
C GLU A 13 5.80 -3.73 -14.23
N SER A 14 4.86 -4.07 -15.11
CA SER A 14 4.96 -5.28 -15.91
C SER A 14 4.48 -5.01 -17.34
N PRO A 15 5.02 -5.69 -18.36
CA PRO A 15 4.53 -5.55 -19.73
C PRO A 15 3.05 -5.90 -19.89
N ALA A 16 2.54 -6.83 -19.08
CA ALA A 16 1.16 -7.33 -19.19
C ALA A 16 0.13 -6.40 -18.51
N THR A 17 0.51 -5.74 -17.42
CA THR A 17 -0.42 -4.96 -16.58
C THR A 17 -0.11 -3.46 -16.56
N GLY A 18 0.98 -3.04 -17.19
CA GLY A 18 1.47 -1.67 -17.15
C GLY A 18 1.93 -1.28 -15.74
N GLN A 19 1.83 0.01 -15.44
CA GLN A 19 2.16 0.54 -14.13
C GLN A 19 0.99 0.37 -13.16
N LEU A 20 1.25 -0.32 -12.05
CA LEU A 20 0.32 -0.49 -10.95
C LEU A 20 0.85 0.20 -9.71
N LYS A 21 -0.01 0.82 -8.92
CA LYS A 21 0.40 1.59 -7.75
C LYS A 21 -0.52 1.34 -6.57
N TRP A 22 0.08 0.92 -5.46
CA TRP A 22 -0.60 0.88 -4.16
C TRP A 22 -0.61 2.28 -3.54
N ARG A 23 -1.80 2.77 -3.19
CA ARG A 23 -2.00 4.06 -2.53
C ARG A 23 -2.87 3.90 -1.29
N PRO A 24 -2.61 4.66 -0.22
CA PRO A 24 -3.56 4.80 0.87
C PRO A 24 -4.88 5.37 0.36
N ASP A 25 -5.98 4.83 0.86
CA ASP A 25 -7.30 5.42 0.66
C ASP A 25 -7.38 6.74 1.42
N MET A 26 -7.48 7.86 0.70
CA MET A 26 -7.42 9.21 1.27
C MET A 26 -8.51 9.47 2.31
N PHE A 27 -9.63 8.75 2.26
CA PHE A 27 -10.75 8.95 3.20
C PHE A 27 -10.58 8.22 4.53
N THR A 28 -9.92 7.07 4.52
CA THR A 28 -9.86 6.20 5.72
C THR A 28 -8.46 6.04 6.28
N GLY A 29 -7.41 6.23 5.48
CA GLY A 29 -6.00 5.98 5.85
C GLY A 29 -5.68 4.52 6.24
N ARG A 30 -6.71 3.68 6.41
CA ARG A 30 -6.63 2.29 6.87
C ARG A 30 -6.69 1.29 5.73
N ASN A 31 -7.19 1.71 4.57
CA ASN A 31 -7.27 0.89 3.38
C ASN A 31 -6.13 1.24 2.42
N MET A 32 -5.68 0.25 1.67
CA MET A 32 -4.80 0.44 0.52
C MET A 32 -5.56 0.06 -0.75
N GLN A 33 -5.36 0.82 -1.83
CA GLN A 33 -5.97 0.57 -3.13
C GLN A 33 -4.87 0.40 -4.16
N LEU A 34 -4.98 -0.65 -4.98
CA LEU A 34 -4.15 -0.85 -6.15
C LEU A 34 -4.84 -0.20 -7.35
N GLN A 35 -4.15 0.72 -8.00
CA GLN A 35 -4.65 1.45 -9.16
C GLN A 35 -3.72 1.23 -10.36
N ASP A 36 -4.27 1.15 -11.57
CA ASP A 36 -3.48 1.24 -12.79
C ASP A 36 -3.12 2.71 -13.12
N ALA A 37 -2.39 2.90 -14.23
CA ALA A 37 -1.98 4.22 -14.70
C ALA A 37 -3.14 5.19 -15.00
N THR A 38 -4.34 4.66 -15.28
CA THR A 38 -5.56 5.46 -15.53
C THR A 38 -6.29 5.83 -14.24
N GLY A 39 -5.85 5.30 -13.09
CA GLY A 39 -6.51 5.46 -11.80
C GLY A 39 -7.63 4.45 -11.55
N ARG A 40 -7.84 3.49 -12.45
CA ARG A 40 -8.84 2.42 -12.25
C ARG A 40 -8.39 1.53 -11.10
N LYS A 41 -9.33 1.27 -10.17
CA LYS A 41 -9.09 0.41 -9.00
C LYS A 41 -9.14 -1.06 -9.43
N LEU A 42 -8.07 -1.79 -9.14
CA LEU A 42 -7.94 -3.21 -9.46
C LEU A 42 -8.07 -4.10 -8.22
N ALA A 43 -7.57 -3.62 -7.08
CA ALA A 43 -7.66 -4.35 -5.82
C ALA A 43 -7.73 -3.40 -4.62
N LYS A 44 -8.22 -3.92 -3.49
CA LYS A 44 -8.29 -3.22 -2.21
C LYS A 44 -7.85 -4.13 -1.09
N LEU A 45 -6.94 -3.63 -0.24
CA LEU A 45 -6.55 -4.27 1.01
C LEU A 45 -7.16 -3.49 2.17
N ARG A 46 -7.95 -4.17 3.01
CA ARG A 46 -8.65 -3.54 4.14
C ARG A 46 -8.63 -4.43 5.39
N PRO A 47 -8.82 -3.87 6.59
CA PRO A 47 -9.09 -4.67 7.79
C PRO A 47 -10.42 -5.42 7.65
N GLY A 48 -10.42 -6.67 8.10
CA GLY A 48 -11.59 -7.51 8.30
C GLY A 48 -12.22 -7.30 9.67
N LYS A 49 -13.29 -8.05 9.95
CA LYS A 49 -14.09 -7.85 11.17
C LYS A 49 -13.39 -8.40 12.41
N SER A 50 -12.60 -9.47 12.26
CA SER A 50 -11.93 -10.15 13.37
C SER A 50 -10.41 -9.91 13.38
N GLY A 51 -9.97 -8.76 12.86
CA GLY A 51 -8.55 -8.43 12.76
C GLY A 51 -7.81 -9.10 11.59
N GLU A 52 -8.49 -9.95 10.80
CA GLU A 52 -7.92 -10.43 9.53
C GLU A 52 -7.68 -9.29 8.53
N LYS A 53 -6.86 -9.54 7.52
CA LYS A 53 -6.69 -8.63 6.37
C LYS A 53 -7.46 -9.22 5.21
N LEU A 54 -8.31 -8.41 4.59
CA LEU A 54 -9.10 -8.80 3.44
C LEU A 54 -8.51 -8.15 2.19
N LEU A 55 -8.16 -8.98 1.22
CA LEU A 55 -7.81 -8.57 -0.14
C LEU A 55 -9.03 -8.79 -1.03
N GLU A 56 -9.52 -7.72 -1.64
CA GLU A 56 -10.62 -7.75 -2.60
C GLU A 56 -10.06 -7.46 -3.99
N ILE A 57 -10.24 -8.38 -4.93
CA ILE A 57 -9.90 -8.15 -6.33
C ILE A 57 -11.15 -7.76 -7.09
N LEU A 58 -11.08 -6.63 -7.80
CA LEU A 58 -12.23 -5.96 -8.41
C LEU A 58 -12.36 -6.24 -9.92
N VAL A 59 -11.54 -7.14 -10.45
CA VAL A 59 -11.47 -7.50 -11.87
C VAL A 59 -11.25 -9.01 -12.02
N SER A 60 -11.63 -9.59 -13.16
CA SER A 60 -11.26 -10.97 -13.52
C SER A 60 -9.75 -11.06 -13.76
N HIS A 61 -9.11 -12.11 -13.25
CA HIS A 61 -7.67 -12.27 -13.30
C HIS A 61 -7.26 -13.75 -13.19
N ASP A 62 -6.02 -14.05 -13.59
CA ASP A 62 -5.40 -15.36 -13.47
C ASP A 62 -4.63 -15.50 -12.14
N SER A 63 -4.19 -16.73 -11.82
CA SER A 63 -3.44 -17.02 -10.59
C SER A 63 -2.14 -16.20 -10.47
N PRO A 64 -1.33 -16.03 -11.55
CA PRO A 64 -0.12 -15.21 -11.48
C PRO A 64 -0.39 -13.74 -11.13
N PHE A 65 -1.46 -13.13 -11.67
CA PHE A 65 -1.83 -11.77 -11.29
C PHE A 65 -2.18 -11.69 -9.81
N PHE A 66 -2.93 -12.65 -9.28
CA PHE A 66 -3.29 -12.69 -7.86
C PHE A 66 -2.06 -12.73 -6.95
N GLU A 67 -1.08 -13.59 -7.26
CA GLU A 67 0.18 -13.70 -6.51
C GLU A 67 0.99 -12.40 -6.55
N MET A 68 1.07 -11.77 -7.72
CA MET A 68 1.74 -10.47 -7.87
C MET A 68 1.07 -9.37 -7.03
N VAL A 69 -0.26 -9.33 -7.02
CA VAL A 69 -1.03 -8.38 -6.20
C VAL A 69 -0.78 -8.63 -4.71
N LEU A 70 -0.77 -9.89 -4.27
CA LEU A 70 -0.50 -10.26 -2.88
C LEU A 70 0.89 -9.84 -2.43
N LEU A 71 1.93 -10.28 -3.15
CA LEU A 71 3.33 -10.00 -2.80
C LEU A 71 3.60 -8.50 -2.77
N SER A 72 3.10 -7.77 -3.76
CA SER A 72 3.27 -6.32 -3.83
C SER A 72 2.53 -5.57 -2.73
N GLY A 73 1.29 -6.00 -2.40
CA GLY A 73 0.53 -5.43 -1.30
C GLY A 73 1.20 -5.68 0.05
N TRP A 74 1.83 -6.85 0.23
CA TRP A 74 2.59 -7.17 1.43
C TRP A 74 3.84 -6.30 1.57
N THR A 75 4.62 -6.15 0.51
CA THR A 75 5.79 -5.28 0.46
C THR A 75 5.43 -3.83 0.73
N ALA A 76 4.37 -3.33 0.08
CA ALA A 76 3.87 -1.97 0.30
C ALA A 76 3.48 -1.74 1.78
N ARG A 77 2.87 -2.74 2.42
CA ARG A 77 2.51 -2.66 3.84
C ARG A 77 3.73 -2.71 4.76
N ALA A 78 4.71 -3.56 4.46
CA ALA A 78 5.94 -3.67 5.25
C ALA A 78 6.72 -2.35 5.25
N ILE A 79 6.88 -1.73 4.08
CA ILE A 79 7.52 -0.42 3.92
C ILE A 79 6.74 0.67 4.69
N ASN A 80 5.42 0.69 4.59
CA ASN A 80 4.64 1.69 5.34
C ASN A 80 4.74 1.50 6.86
N LYS A 81 4.81 0.25 7.34
CA LYS A 81 4.99 -0.04 8.77
C LYS A 81 6.36 0.45 9.25
N SER A 82 7.44 0.12 8.55
CA SER A 82 8.79 0.56 8.93
C SER A 82 8.93 2.08 8.92
N VAL A 83 8.33 2.75 7.94
CA VAL A 83 8.30 4.22 7.87
C VAL A 83 7.54 4.82 9.05
N THR A 84 6.43 4.22 9.46
CA THR A 84 5.64 4.68 10.62
C THR A 84 6.42 4.50 11.92
N GLU A 85 7.08 3.35 12.10
CA GLU A 85 7.93 3.05 13.26
C GLU A 85 9.10 4.02 13.34
N ALA A 86 9.84 4.22 12.25
CA ALA A 86 10.96 5.17 12.18
C ALA A 86 10.52 6.61 12.49
N THR A 87 9.35 7.03 11.99
CA THR A 87 8.80 8.36 12.30
C THR A 87 8.42 8.50 13.78
N GLY A 88 7.86 7.44 14.39
CA GLY A 88 7.52 7.40 15.81
C GLY A 88 8.75 7.49 16.72
N GLU A 89 9.83 6.77 16.39
CA GLU A 89 11.10 6.84 17.11
C GLU A 89 11.71 8.24 17.06
N ILE A 90 11.72 8.88 15.88
CA ILE A 90 12.20 10.26 15.70
C ILE A 90 11.35 11.25 16.51
N LEU A 91 10.03 11.12 16.51
CA LEU A 91 9.16 12.01 17.31
C LEU A 91 9.37 11.81 18.82
N SER A 92 9.52 10.57 19.28
CA SER A 92 9.73 10.26 20.69
C SER A 92 11.06 10.80 21.23
N SER A 93 12.10 10.81 20.40
CA SER A 93 13.42 11.35 20.75
C SER A 93 13.46 12.89 20.77
N VAL A 94 12.57 13.58 20.05
CA VAL A 94 12.49 15.05 20.06
C VAL A 94 11.63 15.58 21.22
N ILE A 95 10.61 14.85 21.66
CA ILE A 95 9.73 15.27 22.77
C ILE A 95 10.34 14.96 24.14
N GLY A 96 11.32 14.05 24.19
CA GLY A 96 12.04 13.68 25.43
C GLY A 96 13.33 14.46 25.71
N ALA A 97 13.63 15.53 24.97
CA ALA A 97 14.84 16.37 25.13
C ALA A 97 14.51 17.75 25.69
#